data_AF-A0A5C8UAA2-F1
#
_entry.id   AF-A0A5C8UAA2-F1
#
_cell.length_a   1.000
_cell.length_b   1.000
_cell.length_c   1.000
_cell.angle_alpha   90.00
_cell.angle_beta   90.00
_cell.angle_gamma   90.00
#
_symmetry.space_group_name_H-M   'P 1'
#
loop_
_entity.id
_entity.type
_entity.pdbx_description
1 polymer ?
#
loop_
_entity_poly.entity_id
_entity_poly.type
_entity_poly.pdbx_seq_one_letter_code
_entity_poly.pdbx_strand_id
1 'polypeptide(L)' 'MISAIINRLTASALRGAAVVLLWIGDFATPVLAASRFCDDRAREWDPRLWDRNEDDRTDTRERRP' A
#
# COMPACT_ATOMS: atom_id res chain seq x y z
N MET A 1 20.71 -31.43 20.40
CA MET A 1 20.82 -31.72 18.96
C MET A 1 19.52 -31.46 18.20
N ILE A 2 18.37 -31.98 18.67
CA ILE A 2 17.03 -31.76 18.06
C ILE A 2 16.61 -30.27 18.03
N SER A 3 16.89 -29.49 19.08
CA SER A 3 16.55 -28.06 19.13
C SER A 3 17.26 -27.22 18.04
N ALA A 4 18.49 -27.57 17.69
CA ALA A 4 19.23 -26.89 16.63
C ALA A 4 18.64 -27.18 15.24
N ILE A 5 18.11 -28.38 15.02
CA ILE A 5 17.44 -28.76 13.78
C ILE A 5 16.13 -27.99 13.65
N ILE A 6 15.31 -27.94 14.70
CA ILE A 6 14.04 -27.20 14.71
C ILE A 6 14.28 -25.71 14.42
N ASN A 7 15.22 -25.08 15.13
CA ASN A 7 15.53 -23.66 14.91
C ASN A 7 15.99 -23.38 13.47
N ARG A 8 16.75 -24.30 12.87
CA ARG A 8 17.20 -24.15 11.47
C ARG A 8 16.03 -24.26 10.48
N LEU A 9 15.08 -25.16 10.72
CA LEU A 9 13.87 -25.28 9.90
C LEU A 9 12.99 -24.04 10.01
N THR A 10 12.77 -23.54 11.23
CA THR A 10 12.00 -22.31 11.46
C THR A 10 12.66 -21.10 10.79
N ALA A 11 13.99 -20.96 10.90
CA ALA A 11 14.72 -19.87 10.24
C ALA A 11 14.61 -19.93 8.70
N SER A 12 14.69 -21.13 8.12
CA SER A 12 14.50 -21.31 6.67
C SER A 12 13.07 -20.97 6.23
N ALA A 13 12.06 -21.38 7.00
CA ALA A 13 10.67 -21.05 6.72
C ALA A 13 10.42 -19.53 6.77
N LEU A 14 10.95 -18.85 7.81
CA LEU A 14 10.86 -17.40 7.93
C LEU A 14 11.53 -16.67 6.76
N ARG A 15 12.72 -17.14 6.33
CA ARG A 15 13.41 -16.58 5.16
C ARG A 15 12.58 -16.75 3.89
N GLY A 16 11.99 -17.92 3.68
CA GLY A 16 11.10 -18.16 2.54
C GLY A 16 9.90 -17.20 2.52
N ALA A 17 9.23 -17.03 3.67
CA ALA A 17 8.11 -16.12 3.81
C ALA A 17 8.52 -14.65 3.56
N ALA A 18 9.68 -14.24 4.07
CA ALA A 18 10.21 -12.89 3.85
C ALA A 18 10.51 -12.61 2.37
N VAL A 19 11.04 -13.59 1.62
CA VAL A 19 11.30 -13.44 0.18
C VAL A 19 9.99 -13.23 -0.59
N VAL A 20 8.94 -14.00 -0.27
CA VAL A 20 7.63 -13.85 -0.93
C VAL A 20 7.02 -12.48 -0.64
N LEU A 21 7.09 -12.02 0.62
CA LEU A 21 6.61 -10.69 1.01
C LEU A 21 7.36 -9.57 0.28
N LEU A 22 8.68 -9.69 0.16
CA LEU A 22 9.49 -8.75 -0.62
C LEU A 22 9.09 -8.74 -2.08
N TRP A 23 8.86 -9.92 -2.66
CA TRP A 23 8.41 -10.06 -4.04
C TRP A 23 7.07 -9.34 -4.27
N ILE A 24 6.09 -9.55 -3.38
CA ILE A 24 4.80 -8.85 -3.44
C ILE A 24 4.99 -7.32 -3.35
N GLY A 25 5.83 -6.85 -2.43
CA GLY A 25 6.13 -5.41 -2.31
C GLY A 25 6.83 -4.83 -3.55
N ASP A 26 7.74 -5.61 -4.14
CA ASP A 26 8.46 -5.25 -5.36
C ASP A 26 7.51 -5.13 -6.57
N PHE A 27 6.44 -5.94 -6.63
CA PHE A 27 5.37 -5.77 -7.62
C PHE A 27 4.37 -4.66 -7.27
N ALA A 28 4.11 -4.42 -5.98
CA ALA A 28 3.18 -3.38 -5.56
C ALA A 28 3.68 -1.99 -5.96
N THR A 29 4.99 -1.75 -5.85
CA THR A 29 5.61 -0.45 -6.16
C THR A 29 5.39 0.01 -7.62
N PRO A 30 5.72 -0.78 -8.66
CA PRO A 30 5.48 -0.39 -10.05
C PRO A 30 3.99 -0.30 -10.38
N VAL A 31 3.14 -1.15 -9.77
CA VAL A 31 1.68 -1.06 -9.95
C VAL A 31 1.14 0.25 -9.40
N LEU A 32 1.56 0.64 -8.19
CA LEU A 32 1.17 1.93 -7.59
C LEU A 32 1.73 3.12 -8.39
N ALA A 33 2.96 3.01 -8.89
CA ALA A 33 3.55 4.03 -9.75
C ALA A 33 2.76 4.18 -11.07
N ALA A 34 2.37 3.07 -11.69
CA ALA A 34 1.53 3.08 -12.89
C ALA A 34 0.14 3.65 -12.59
N SER A 35 -0.48 3.27 -11.48
CA SER A 35 -1.76 3.83 -11.03
C SER A 35 -1.67 5.34 -10.85
N ARG A 36 -0.60 5.82 -10.18
CA ARG A 36 -0.38 7.25 -9.97
C ARG A 36 -0.18 8.00 -11.29
N PHE A 37 0.56 7.42 -12.23
CA PHE A 37 0.73 8.01 -13.55
C PHE A 37 -0.60 8.12 -14.31
N CYS A 38 -1.44 7.10 -14.24
CA CYS A 38 -2.78 7.13 -14.82
C CYS A 38 -3.66 8.20 -14.15
N ASP A 39 -3.63 8.30 -12.83
CA ASP A 39 -4.36 9.34 -12.09
C ASP A 39 -3.90 10.75 -12.48
N ASP A 40 -2.58 10.96 -12.59
CA ASP A 40 -2.01 12.26 -12.99
C ASP A 40 -2.42 12.63 -14.42
N ARG A 41 -2.46 11.66 -15.34
CA ARG A 41 -2.95 11.89 -16.71
C ARG A 41 -4.46 12.13 -16.77
N ALA A 42 -5.23 11.43 -15.95
CA ALA A 42 -6.67 11.64 -15.88
C ALA A 42 -7.01 13.04 -15.32
N ARG A 43 -6.21 13.56 -14.39
CA ARG A 43 -6.32 14.96 -13.90
C ARG A 43 -6.09 15.99 -14.99
N GLU A 44 -5.16 15.75 -15.91
CA GLU A 44 -4.92 16.65 -17.05
C GLU A 44 -6.17 16.75 -17.95
N TRP A 45 -6.97 15.68 -18.04
CA TRP A 45 -8.14 15.62 -18.91
C TRP A 45 -9.43 16.12 -18.26
N ASP A 46 -9.61 15.92 -16.95
CA ASP A 46 -10.77 16.47 -16.22
C ASP A 46 -10.40 16.92 -14.80
N PRO A 47 -9.94 18.17 -14.63
CA PRO A 47 -9.58 18.71 -13.32
C PRO A 47 -10.74 18.74 -12.32
N ARG A 48 -11.99 18.79 -12.78
CA ARG A 48 -13.18 19.03 -11.94
C ARG A 48 -13.57 17.81 -11.10
N LEU A 49 -13.08 16.62 -11.46
CA LEU A 49 -13.37 15.36 -10.78
C LEU A 49 -12.67 15.24 -9.41
N TRP A 50 -11.59 15.99 -9.19
CA TRP A 50 -10.80 15.97 -7.96
C TRP A 50 -11.16 17.09 -6.96
N ASP A 51 -11.84 18.15 -7.41
CA ASP A 51 -12.30 19.27 -6.58
C ASP A 51 -13.35 18.83 -5.53
N ARG A 52 -14.07 17.73 -5.82
CA ARG A 52 -15.15 17.21 -4.95
C ARG A 52 -14.66 16.54 -3.66
N ASN A 53 -13.38 16.19 -3.56
CA ASN A 53 -12.84 15.46 -2.42
C ASN A 53 -12.30 16.38 -1.30
N GLU A 54 -12.34 17.70 -1.50
CA GLU A 54 -11.88 18.66 -0.49
C GLU A 54 -12.98 19.03 0.52
N ASP A 55 -14.24 18.65 0.29
CA ASP A 55 -15.39 19.33 0.93
C ASP A 55 -16.44 18.44 1.64
N ASP A 56 -16.06 17.29 2.23
CA ASP A 56 -17.04 16.45 2.98
C ASP A 56 -16.56 15.87 4.32
N ARG A 57 -15.39 16.31 4.83
CA ARG A 57 -14.91 15.88 6.16
C ARG A 57 -14.55 16.99 7.14
N THR A 58 -14.70 18.25 6.76
CA THR A 58 -14.43 19.37 7.66
C THR A 58 -15.68 19.84 8.44
N ASP A 59 -16.88 19.43 8.01
CA ASP A 59 -18.15 19.92 8.57
C ASP A 59 -18.58 19.22 9.89
N THR A 60 -17.90 18.14 10.30
CA THR A 60 -18.19 17.48 11.59
C THR A 60 -17.56 18.18 12.80
N ARG A 61 -16.74 19.21 12.59
CA ARG A 61 -16.08 19.94 13.70
C ARG A 61 -16.85 21.17 14.19
N GLU A 62 -17.80 21.69 13.41
CA GLU A 62 -18.53 22.94 13.74
C GLU A 62 -19.88 22.73 14.43
N ARG A 63 -20.40 21.50 14.49
CA ARG A 63 -21.60 21.15 15.27
C ARG A 63 -21.28 20.58 16.65
N ARG A 64 -20.62 21.35 17.51
CA ARG A 64 -20.77 21.13 18.96
C ARG A 64 -21.42 22.34 19.62
N PRO A 65 -22.56 22.16 20.31
CA PRO A 65 -23.15 23.20 21.16
C PRO A 65 -22.28 23.48 22.39
#